data_AF-A0A2X4REU2-F1
#
_entry.id   AF-A0A2X4REU2-F1
#
_cell.length_a   1.000
_cell.length_b   1.000
_cell.length_c   1.000
_cell.angle_alpha   90.00
_cell.angle_beta   90.00
_cell.angle_gamma   90.00
#
_symmetry.space_group_name_H-M   'P 1'
#
loop_
_entity.id
_entity.type
_entity.pdbx_description
1 polymer ?
#
loop_
_entity_poly.entity_id
_entity_poly.type
_entity_poly.pdbx_seq_one_letter_code
_entity_poly.pdbx_strand_id
1 'polypeptide(L)'
;MHFLITGAGPVGRALSRELAKRGHTCTIMTRRQLQFAASKNVEFKKGDATHSDAYPDQIDGIAHCIHAPYDAQKWRDLLIPAEETVLKVAAQRGIPVVFPESMYGFDQSHEVISPDTPLTRSRNGKPGVRATLIENRLASPSRTTSVIAADLYGPDAGPGCVYHQLIIGKKRPLALFNANAKHSVTYLPDFARALTDALLDDSTPPIISTPCAPALTQAEFARRAGCQHSPITIHPWMLKVAGIASTDLRGLKEMRYLWERPSILTGATSSWQATPTDEALEAIYQAQLSK
;
A
#
# COMPACT_ATOMS: atom_id res chain seq x y z
N MET A 1 -3.99 -5.77 -23.35
CA MET A 1 -4.81 -6.09 -22.18
C MET A 1 -5.33 -4.81 -21.55
N HIS A 2 -6.55 -4.88 -21.03
CA HIS A 2 -7.25 -3.82 -20.32
C HIS A 2 -7.52 -4.23 -18.87
N PHE A 3 -7.09 -3.43 -17.91
CA PHE A 3 -7.22 -3.76 -16.48
C PHE A 3 -8.16 -2.83 -15.73
N LEU A 4 -8.88 -3.35 -14.75
CA LEU A 4 -9.63 -2.53 -13.80
C LEU A 4 -8.78 -2.23 -12.57
N ILE A 5 -8.61 -0.96 -12.24
CA ILE A 5 -8.02 -0.53 -10.96
C ILE A 5 -9.15 0.04 -10.13
N THR A 6 -9.46 -0.58 -8.99
CA THR A 6 -10.43 -0.02 -8.05
C THR A 6 -9.70 0.85 -7.03
N GLY A 7 -10.13 2.10 -6.86
CA GLY A 7 -9.48 3.06 -5.99
C GLY A 7 -8.41 3.89 -6.69
N ALA A 8 -8.51 5.21 -6.54
CA ALA A 8 -7.64 6.20 -7.19
C ALA A 8 -6.63 6.85 -6.22
N GLY A 9 -6.27 6.12 -5.16
CA GLY A 9 -5.24 6.53 -4.19
C GLY A 9 -3.82 6.48 -4.76
N PRO A 10 -2.79 6.72 -3.93
CA PRO A 10 -1.38 6.67 -4.33
C PRO A 10 -1.01 5.42 -5.12
N VAL A 11 -1.42 4.24 -4.63
CA VAL A 11 -1.10 2.94 -5.25
C VAL A 11 -1.81 2.80 -6.60
N GLY A 12 -3.11 3.06 -6.68
CA GLY A 12 -3.87 2.92 -7.93
C GLY A 12 -3.35 3.82 -9.05
N ARG A 13 -2.90 5.05 -8.71
CA ARG A 13 -2.27 5.96 -9.69
C ARG A 13 -0.88 5.50 -10.11
N ALA A 14 -0.07 5.01 -9.17
CA ALA A 14 1.24 4.42 -9.46
C ALA A 14 1.11 3.24 -10.43
N LEU A 15 0.14 2.37 -10.15
CA LEU A 15 -0.17 1.22 -10.98
C LEU A 15 -0.66 1.61 -12.37
N SER A 16 -1.56 2.61 -12.49
CA SER A 16 -2.05 3.04 -13.81
C SER A 16 -0.93 3.55 -14.71
N ARG A 17 0.07 4.26 -14.15
CA ARG A 17 1.22 4.71 -14.92
C ARG A 17 2.14 3.56 -15.31
N GLU A 18 2.36 2.59 -14.42
CA GLU A 18 3.18 1.42 -14.74
C GLU A 18 2.53 0.57 -15.85
N LEU A 19 1.21 0.33 -15.77
CA LEU A 19 0.47 -0.35 -16.83
C LEU A 19 0.54 0.42 -18.16
N ALA A 20 0.32 1.73 -18.15
CA ALA A 20 0.41 2.56 -19.34
C ALA A 20 1.81 2.56 -19.96
N LYS A 21 2.87 2.58 -19.14
CA LYS A 21 4.27 2.49 -19.56
C LYS A 21 4.57 1.16 -20.27
N ARG A 22 3.91 0.07 -19.88
CA ARG A 22 4.02 -1.25 -20.52
C ARG A 22 3.07 -1.45 -21.71
N GLY A 23 2.40 -0.40 -22.17
CA GLY A 23 1.50 -0.45 -23.32
C GLY A 23 0.15 -1.11 -23.03
N HIS A 24 -0.22 -1.26 -21.76
CA HIS A 24 -1.55 -1.72 -21.35
C HIS A 24 -2.50 -0.54 -21.14
N THR A 25 -3.79 -0.79 -21.23
CA THR A 25 -4.82 0.19 -20.89
C THR A 25 -5.45 -0.15 -19.54
N CYS A 26 -5.99 0.84 -18.85
CA CYS A 26 -6.72 0.59 -17.61
C CYS A 26 -7.86 1.57 -17.38
N THR A 27 -8.87 1.10 -16.63
CA THR A 27 -9.93 1.92 -16.08
C THR A 27 -9.72 2.07 -14.59
N ILE A 28 -9.60 3.31 -14.09
CA ILE A 28 -9.61 3.60 -12.66
C ILE A 28 -11.06 3.85 -12.23
N MET A 29 -11.58 2.97 -11.37
CA MET A 29 -12.93 3.06 -10.81
C MET A 29 -12.91 3.64 -9.39
N THR A 30 -13.67 4.71 -9.15
CA THR A 30 -13.77 5.39 -7.85
C THR A 30 -15.14 6.03 -7.64
N ARG A 31 -15.59 6.13 -6.39
CA ARG A 31 -16.88 6.76 -6.02
C ARG A 31 -16.89 8.27 -6.27
N ARG A 32 -15.72 8.90 -6.18
CA ARG A 32 -15.54 10.35 -6.41
C ARG A 32 -14.93 10.55 -7.79
N GLN A 33 -15.51 11.47 -8.56
CA GLN A 33 -14.87 11.96 -9.76
C GLN A 33 -13.60 12.72 -9.35
N LEU A 34 -12.46 12.32 -9.88
CA LEU A 34 -11.20 13.01 -9.68
C LEU A 34 -10.88 13.79 -10.94
N GLN A 35 -10.36 15.01 -10.77
CA GLN A 35 -9.71 15.72 -11.86
C GLN A 35 -8.33 15.08 -12.04
N PHE A 36 -8.25 14.17 -12.99
CA PHE A 36 -6.99 13.62 -13.45
C PHE A 36 -6.95 13.84 -14.96
N ALA A 37 -5.78 14.20 -15.49
CA ALA A 37 -5.60 14.25 -16.93
C ALA A 37 -5.73 12.83 -17.46
N ALA A 38 -6.87 12.51 -18.07
CA ALA A 38 -7.03 11.28 -18.81
C ALA A 38 -5.90 11.21 -19.83
N SER A 39 -5.22 10.07 -19.88
CA SER A 39 -4.22 9.79 -20.91
C SER A 39 -4.81 8.79 -21.89
N LYS A 40 -4.18 8.63 -23.06
CA LYS A 40 -4.63 7.66 -24.08
C LYS A 40 -4.85 6.23 -23.52
N ASN A 41 -4.15 5.87 -22.45
CA ASN A 41 -4.15 4.52 -21.88
C ASN A 41 -4.87 4.43 -20.52
N VAL A 42 -5.40 5.54 -19.98
CA VAL A 42 -6.01 5.56 -18.64
C VAL A 42 -7.36 6.26 -18.68
N GLU A 43 -8.40 5.48 -18.43
CA GLU A 43 -9.79 5.93 -18.35
C GLU A 43 -10.25 6.03 -16.89
N PHE A 44 -11.28 6.85 -16.65
CA PHE A 44 -11.89 7.01 -15.34
C PHE A 44 -13.37 6.64 -15.39
N LYS A 45 -13.79 5.83 -14.43
CA LYS A 45 -15.20 5.46 -14.26
C LYS A 45 -15.66 5.78 -12.85
N LYS A 46 -16.81 6.44 -12.73
CA LYS A 46 -17.49 6.54 -11.45
C LYS A 46 -18.14 5.20 -11.14
N GLY A 47 -17.84 4.62 -9.99
CA GLY A 47 -18.40 3.33 -9.58
C GLY A 47 -18.06 2.97 -8.15
N ASP A 48 -18.81 2.02 -7.58
CA ASP A 48 -18.54 1.43 -6.27
C ASP A 48 -18.12 -0.02 -6.46
N ALA A 49 -17.01 -0.43 -5.83
CA ALA A 49 -16.48 -1.77 -5.99
C ALA A 49 -17.32 -2.84 -5.28
N THR A 50 -18.22 -2.44 -4.37
CA THR A 50 -19.20 -3.33 -3.73
C THR A 50 -20.37 -3.68 -4.65
N HIS A 51 -20.44 -3.09 -5.85
CA HIS A 51 -21.52 -3.28 -6.81
C HIS A 51 -20.97 -3.84 -8.12
N SER A 52 -21.24 -5.12 -8.40
CA SER A 52 -20.66 -5.83 -9.56
C SER A 52 -21.10 -5.26 -10.91
N ASP A 53 -22.28 -4.62 -10.98
CA ASP A 53 -22.80 -3.91 -12.15
C ASP A 53 -21.96 -2.66 -12.52
N ALA A 54 -21.15 -2.15 -11.58
CA ALA A 54 -20.21 -1.07 -11.88
C ALA A 54 -18.96 -1.54 -12.66
N TYR A 55 -18.69 -2.84 -12.74
CA TYR A 55 -17.46 -3.37 -13.34
C TYR A 55 -17.58 -3.33 -14.87
N PRO A 56 -16.56 -2.82 -15.61
CA PRO A 56 -16.57 -2.87 -17.07
C PRO A 56 -16.66 -4.32 -17.59
N ASP A 57 -17.30 -4.52 -18.74
CA ASP A 57 -17.54 -5.88 -19.26
C ASP A 57 -16.25 -6.60 -19.69
N GLN A 58 -15.38 -5.90 -20.41
CA GLN A 58 -14.15 -6.47 -20.98
C GLN A 58 -12.92 -6.00 -20.20
N ILE A 59 -12.52 -6.79 -19.20
CA ILE A 59 -11.28 -6.59 -18.43
C ILE A 59 -10.53 -7.91 -18.34
N ASP A 60 -9.20 -7.84 -18.43
CA ASP A 60 -8.29 -8.99 -18.38
C ASP A 60 -7.78 -9.26 -16.95
N GLY A 61 -8.06 -8.38 -16.00
CA GLY A 61 -7.64 -8.51 -14.61
C GLY A 61 -8.04 -7.32 -13.75
N ILE A 62 -7.98 -7.50 -12.43
CA ILE A 62 -8.37 -6.50 -11.44
C ILE A 62 -7.20 -6.20 -10.51
N ALA A 63 -6.90 -4.92 -10.30
CA ALA A 63 -6.10 -4.46 -9.18
C ALA A 63 -6.98 -3.80 -8.13
N HIS A 64 -7.08 -4.42 -6.96
CA HIS A 64 -7.98 -3.95 -5.91
C HIS A 64 -7.28 -2.99 -4.94
N CYS A 65 -7.22 -1.69 -5.28
CA CYS A 65 -6.47 -0.67 -4.55
C CYS A 65 -7.34 0.20 -3.62
N ILE A 66 -8.51 -0.28 -3.20
CA ILE A 66 -9.39 0.48 -2.28
C ILE A 66 -8.81 0.45 -0.88
N HIS A 67 -8.96 1.57 -0.18
CA HIS A 67 -8.69 1.63 1.25
C HIS A 67 -9.76 2.46 1.99
N ALA A 68 -9.85 2.25 3.29
CA ALA A 68 -10.78 2.91 4.19
C ALA A 68 -10.02 3.85 5.15
N PRO A 69 -10.67 4.88 5.73
CA PRO A 69 -10.09 5.64 6.83
C PRO A 69 -9.58 4.72 7.95
N TYR A 70 -8.55 5.14 8.68
CA TYR A 70 -7.72 4.29 9.55
C TYR A 70 -8.42 3.84 10.85
N ASP A 71 -9.51 3.09 10.70
CA ASP A 71 -10.42 2.62 11.74
C ASP A 71 -10.85 1.18 11.44
N ALA A 72 -10.75 0.29 12.44
CA ALA A 72 -11.00 -1.13 12.24
C ALA A 72 -12.44 -1.46 11.84
N GLN A 73 -13.42 -0.69 12.34
CA GLN A 73 -14.82 -0.91 11.98
C GLN A 73 -15.08 -0.48 10.54
N LYS A 74 -14.58 0.70 10.13
CA LYS A 74 -14.65 1.14 8.73
C LYS A 74 -13.95 0.18 7.78
N TRP A 75 -12.88 -0.48 8.23
CA TRP A 75 -12.22 -1.51 7.42
C TRP A 75 -13.12 -2.74 7.23
N ARG A 76 -13.78 -3.21 8.29
CA ARG A 76 -14.77 -4.31 8.18
C ARG A 76 -15.91 -3.94 7.25
N ASP A 77 -16.50 -2.77 7.46
CA ASP A 77 -17.72 -2.37 6.76
C ASP A 77 -17.49 -2.05 5.27
N LEU A 78 -16.26 -1.69 4.88
CA LEU A 78 -15.94 -1.33 3.50
C LEU A 78 -15.09 -2.36 2.78
N LEU A 79 -13.99 -2.83 3.38
CA LEU A 79 -13.00 -3.65 2.66
C LEU A 79 -13.50 -5.07 2.46
N ILE A 80 -14.14 -5.67 3.46
CA ILE A 80 -14.63 -7.06 3.36
C ILE A 80 -15.68 -7.19 2.25
N PRO A 81 -16.78 -6.40 2.22
CA PRO A 81 -17.78 -6.53 1.15
C PRO A 81 -17.23 -6.18 -0.24
N ALA A 82 -16.29 -5.23 -0.33
CA ALA A 82 -15.68 -4.86 -1.59
C ALA A 82 -14.81 -6.01 -2.14
N GLU A 83 -13.99 -6.64 -1.30
CA GLU A 83 -13.18 -7.79 -1.70
C GLU A 83 -14.04 -9.01 -2.05
N GLU A 84 -15.10 -9.30 -1.29
CA GLU A 84 -16.05 -10.37 -1.63
C GLU A 84 -16.65 -10.16 -3.03
N THR A 85 -17.02 -8.93 -3.36
CA THR A 85 -17.55 -8.59 -4.70
C THR A 85 -16.49 -8.79 -5.78
N VAL A 86 -15.26 -8.30 -5.56
CA VAL A 86 -14.14 -8.46 -6.50
C VAL A 86 -13.83 -9.93 -6.74
N LEU A 87 -13.70 -10.71 -5.67
CA LEU A 87 -13.38 -12.15 -5.74
C LEU A 87 -14.48 -12.90 -6.49
N LYS A 88 -15.75 -12.58 -6.25
CA LYS A 88 -16.88 -13.15 -6.99
C LYS A 88 -16.83 -12.82 -8.48
N VAL A 89 -16.60 -11.55 -8.83
CA VAL A 89 -16.49 -11.12 -10.24
C VAL A 89 -15.32 -11.80 -10.93
N ALA A 90 -14.17 -11.87 -10.26
CA ALA A 90 -12.97 -12.51 -10.78
C ALA A 90 -13.17 -14.02 -11.01
N ALA A 91 -13.77 -14.72 -10.04
CA ALA A 91 -14.07 -16.14 -10.16
C ALA A 91 -15.05 -16.44 -11.30
N GLN A 92 -16.10 -15.61 -11.48
CA GLN A 92 -17.07 -15.76 -12.56
C GLN A 92 -16.46 -15.53 -13.95
N ARG A 93 -15.49 -14.62 -14.06
CA ARG A 93 -14.87 -14.23 -15.33
C ARG A 93 -13.57 -14.97 -15.64
N GLY A 94 -13.04 -15.73 -14.69
CA GLY A 94 -11.76 -16.42 -14.83
C GLY A 94 -10.56 -15.47 -14.99
N ILE A 95 -10.62 -14.29 -14.36
CA ILE A 95 -9.56 -13.26 -14.44
C ILE A 95 -8.79 -13.12 -13.13
N PRO A 96 -7.51 -12.72 -13.15
CA PRO A 96 -6.72 -12.49 -11.95
C PRO A 96 -7.15 -11.28 -11.13
N VAL A 97 -6.79 -11.33 -9.85
CA VAL A 97 -6.84 -10.18 -8.95
C VAL A 97 -5.51 -9.99 -8.22
N VAL A 98 -4.99 -8.77 -8.25
CA VAL A 98 -3.86 -8.37 -7.41
C VAL A 98 -4.31 -7.41 -6.31
N PHE A 99 -3.83 -7.65 -5.09
CA PHE A 99 -4.14 -6.87 -3.90
C PHE A 99 -2.88 -6.20 -3.36
N PRO A 100 -2.83 -4.86 -3.28
CA PRO A 100 -1.85 -4.16 -2.48
C PRO A 100 -2.06 -4.48 -0.99
N GLU A 101 -1.08 -5.13 -0.40
CA GLU A 101 -1.15 -5.56 1.00
C GLU A 101 -0.04 -4.90 1.83
N SER A 102 -0.28 -4.87 3.13
CA SER A 102 0.56 -4.31 4.18
C SER A 102 1.07 -5.43 5.08
N MET A 103 2.08 -5.14 5.90
CA MET A 103 2.56 -6.07 6.93
C MET A 103 1.58 -6.27 8.09
N TYR A 104 0.41 -5.65 8.07
CA TYR A 104 -0.46 -5.51 9.24
C TYR A 104 -1.18 -6.80 9.63
N GLY A 105 -1.49 -7.65 8.65
CA GLY A 105 -2.19 -8.93 8.87
C GLY A 105 -1.30 -10.04 9.42
N PHE A 106 0.02 -9.82 9.48
CA PHE A 106 1.01 -10.79 9.91
C PHE A 106 1.19 -10.77 11.43
N ASP A 107 1.72 -11.88 11.98
CA ASP A 107 1.95 -12.01 13.41
C ASP A 107 2.92 -10.94 13.88
N GLN A 108 2.41 -10.09 14.76
CA GLN A 108 3.14 -8.99 15.32
C GLN A 108 4.33 -9.47 16.15
N SER A 109 4.42 -10.71 16.64
CA SER A 109 5.63 -11.15 17.36
C SER A 109 6.92 -11.03 16.51
N HIS A 110 6.81 -10.95 15.18
CA HIS A 110 7.94 -10.89 14.26
C HIS A 110 8.34 -9.46 13.89
N GLU A 111 9.64 -9.19 13.89
CA GLU A 111 10.22 -7.92 13.42
C GLU A 111 10.63 -7.98 11.94
N VAL A 112 10.83 -9.18 11.42
CA VAL A 112 11.11 -9.46 10.01
C VAL A 112 9.91 -10.20 9.44
N ILE A 113 9.26 -9.60 8.45
CA ILE A 113 8.04 -10.11 7.80
C ILE A 113 8.41 -10.58 6.39
N SER A 114 7.96 -11.78 6.03
CA SER A 114 8.07 -12.40 4.71
C SER A 114 6.70 -12.98 4.30
N PRO A 115 6.54 -13.45 3.05
CA PRO A 115 5.31 -14.13 2.63
C PRO A 115 4.96 -15.36 3.47
N ASP A 116 5.98 -16.02 4.05
CA ASP A 116 5.82 -17.21 4.90
C ASP A 116 5.54 -16.89 6.37
N THR A 117 5.57 -15.61 6.76
CA THR A 117 5.26 -15.22 8.14
C THR A 117 3.81 -15.57 8.45
N PRO A 118 3.51 -16.21 9.60
CA PRO A 118 2.13 -16.52 9.96
C PRO A 118 1.27 -15.27 10.06
N LEU A 119 -0.02 -15.39 9.71
CA LEU A 119 -0.99 -14.34 10.00
C LEU A 119 -1.21 -14.18 11.50
N THR A 120 -1.61 -12.99 11.94
CA THR A 120 -1.98 -12.77 13.33
C THR A 120 -3.15 -13.67 13.72
N ARG A 121 -3.10 -14.22 14.94
CA ARG A 121 -4.22 -14.97 15.54
C ARG A 121 -5.32 -14.05 16.08
N SER A 122 -5.03 -12.76 16.24
CA SER A 122 -6.04 -11.79 16.63
C SER A 122 -7.09 -11.67 15.51
N ARG A 123 -8.37 -11.63 15.90
CA ARG A 123 -9.48 -11.23 15.01
C ARG A 123 -10.01 -9.84 15.36
N ASN A 124 -9.40 -9.20 16.34
CA ASN A 124 -9.73 -7.85 16.77
C ASN A 124 -8.83 -6.83 16.06
N GLY A 125 -9.35 -5.62 15.93
CA GLY A 125 -8.57 -4.50 15.41
C GLY A 125 -8.27 -4.59 13.92
N LYS A 126 -7.47 -3.64 13.42
CA LYS A 126 -7.00 -3.54 12.03
C LYS A 126 -6.15 -4.75 11.59
N PRO A 127 -5.24 -5.30 12.42
CA PRO A 127 -4.51 -6.53 12.10
C PRO A 127 -5.45 -7.72 11.84
N GLY A 128 -6.47 -7.88 12.69
CA GLY A 128 -7.46 -8.95 12.53
C GLY A 128 -8.27 -8.82 11.24
N VAL A 129 -8.67 -7.60 10.86
CA VAL A 129 -9.33 -7.37 9.57
C VAL A 129 -8.43 -7.74 8.39
N ARG A 130 -7.16 -7.34 8.42
CA ARG A 130 -6.20 -7.69 7.35
C ARG A 130 -5.96 -9.20 7.26
N ALA A 131 -5.83 -9.89 8.39
CA ALA A 131 -5.74 -11.35 8.40
C ALA A 131 -6.97 -12.00 7.75
N THR A 132 -8.19 -11.56 8.09
CA THR A 132 -9.43 -12.04 7.45
C THR A 132 -9.45 -11.80 5.94
N LEU A 133 -9.03 -10.62 5.47
CA LEU A 133 -8.96 -10.35 4.02
C LEU A 133 -7.98 -11.30 3.32
N ILE A 134 -6.79 -11.52 3.90
CA ILE A 134 -5.80 -12.46 3.32
C ILE A 134 -6.35 -13.89 3.30
N GLU A 135 -6.98 -14.35 4.40
CA GLU A 135 -7.61 -15.67 4.47
C GLU A 135 -8.71 -15.85 3.40
N ASN A 136 -9.54 -14.83 3.19
CA ASN A 136 -10.59 -14.84 2.16
C ASN A 136 -10.01 -14.95 0.74
N ARG A 137 -8.91 -14.23 0.46
CA ARG A 137 -8.21 -14.29 -0.84
C ARG A 137 -7.62 -15.68 -1.07
N LEU A 138 -6.95 -16.25 -0.07
CA LEU A 138 -6.37 -17.61 -0.13
C LEU A 138 -7.43 -18.71 -0.31
N ALA A 139 -8.62 -18.52 0.26
CA ALA A 139 -9.74 -19.45 0.11
C ALA A 139 -10.52 -19.25 -1.21
N SER A 140 -10.26 -18.18 -1.95
CA SER A 140 -10.99 -17.87 -3.19
C SER A 140 -10.61 -18.85 -4.31
N PRO A 141 -11.57 -19.31 -5.13
CA PRO A 141 -11.26 -20.08 -6.34
C PRO A 141 -10.65 -19.22 -7.47
N SER A 142 -10.69 -17.88 -7.35
CA SER A 142 -10.04 -16.97 -8.31
C SER A 142 -8.52 -16.97 -8.15
N ARG A 143 -7.77 -16.73 -9.23
CA ARG A 143 -6.33 -16.46 -9.13
C ARG A 143 -6.08 -15.12 -8.44
N THR A 144 -5.59 -15.15 -7.20
CA THR A 144 -5.30 -13.94 -6.41
C THR A 144 -3.85 -13.87 -5.99
N THR A 145 -3.28 -12.67 -5.99
CA THR A 145 -1.97 -12.39 -5.37
C THR A 145 -2.05 -11.18 -4.45
N SER A 146 -1.66 -11.36 -3.19
CA SER A 146 -1.40 -10.26 -2.26
C SER A 146 0.08 -9.86 -2.34
N VAL A 147 0.35 -8.62 -2.74
CA VAL A 147 1.71 -8.08 -2.83
C VAL A 147 1.95 -7.22 -1.61
N ILE A 148 2.82 -7.68 -0.71
CA ILE A 148 3.12 -7.01 0.55
C ILE A 148 4.05 -5.82 0.28
N ALA A 149 3.72 -4.68 0.86
CA ALA A 149 4.59 -3.52 1.00
C ALA A 149 4.73 -3.12 2.46
N ALA A 150 5.83 -2.43 2.76
CA ALA A 150 6.03 -1.72 4.00
C ALA A 150 5.42 -0.31 3.90
N ASP A 151 5.90 0.65 4.69
CA ASP A 151 5.47 2.04 4.56
C ASP A 151 5.78 2.60 3.17
N LEU A 152 4.83 3.30 2.57
CA LEU A 152 4.94 3.77 1.19
C LEU A 152 5.52 5.19 1.11
N TYR A 153 6.39 5.42 0.13
CA TYR A 153 6.89 6.76 -0.26
C TYR A 153 7.08 6.85 -1.77
N GLY A 154 7.05 8.07 -2.34
CA GLY A 154 7.27 8.27 -3.77
C GLY A 154 6.50 9.46 -4.36
N PRO A 155 6.60 9.70 -5.67
CA PRO A 155 5.98 10.83 -6.37
C PRO A 155 4.45 10.95 -6.22
N ASP A 156 3.76 9.83 -5.94
CA ASP A 156 2.31 9.75 -5.78
C ASP A 156 1.81 9.68 -4.35
N ALA A 157 2.75 9.80 -3.41
CA ALA A 157 2.46 9.69 -2.00
C ALA A 157 1.30 10.61 -1.59
N GLY A 158 0.45 10.08 -0.71
CA GLY A 158 -0.73 10.76 -0.19
C GLY A 158 -0.69 10.89 1.34
N PRO A 159 -1.82 11.29 1.95
CA PRO A 159 -1.91 11.50 3.40
C PRO A 159 -1.52 10.27 4.26
N GLY A 160 -1.64 9.05 3.73
CA GLY A 160 -1.26 7.81 4.42
C GLY A 160 0.21 7.40 4.28
N CYS A 161 1.01 8.13 3.49
CA CYS A 161 2.43 7.82 3.26
C CYS A 161 3.29 8.52 4.32
N VAL A 162 3.46 7.88 5.48
CA VAL A 162 4.05 8.45 6.70
C VAL A 162 5.39 9.17 6.45
N TYR A 163 6.33 8.51 5.77
CA TYR A 163 7.65 9.07 5.48
C TYR A 163 7.56 10.34 4.62
N HIS A 164 6.61 10.37 3.69
CA HIS A 164 6.38 11.56 2.86
C HIS A 164 5.75 12.71 3.66
N GLN A 165 4.84 12.39 4.59
CA GLN A 165 4.17 13.40 5.40
C GLN A 165 5.06 13.98 6.50
N LEU A 166 5.94 13.17 7.09
CA LEU A 166 6.69 13.54 8.29
C LEU A 166 8.16 13.87 8.03
N ILE A 167 8.76 13.36 6.95
CA ILE A 167 10.21 13.45 6.72
C ILE A 167 10.55 14.17 5.42
N ILE A 168 10.05 13.68 4.28
CA ILE A 168 10.45 14.20 2.96
C ILE A 168 10.04 15.67 2.81
N GLY A 169 11.00 16.51 2.39
CA GLY A 169 10.79 17.95 2.19
C GLY A 169 10.60 18.75 3.49
N LYS A 170 10.90 18.18 4.66
CA LYS A 170 10.77 18.87 5.96
C LYS A 170 12.12 19.38 6.46
N LYS A 171 12.17 20.67 6.84
CA LYS A 171 13.36 21.23 7.53
C LYS A 171 13.57 20.62 8.92
N ARG A 172 12.47 20.33 9.61
CA ARG A 172 12.41 19.70 10.94
C ARG A 172 11.50 18.48 10.84
N PRO A 173 12.05 17.31 10.49
CA PRO A 173 11.25 16.10 10.32
C PRO A 173 10.71 15.59 11.66
N LEU A 174 9.66 14.79 11.59
CA LEU A 174 9.10 14.06 12.73
C LEU A 174 9.33 12.56 12.54
N ALA A 175 9.53 11.84 13.64
CA ALA A 175 9.59 10.39 13.64
C ALA A 175 8.45 9.81 14.49
N LEU A 176 7.81 8.74 14.02
CA LEU A 176 6.82 8.03 14.83
C LEU A 176 7.53 7.11 15.82
N PHE A 177 7.24 7.29 17.11
CA PHE A 177 7.54 6.43 18.25
C PHE A 177 9.01 6.11 18.54
N ASN A 178 9.77 5.61 17.58
CA ASN A 178 11.19 5.31 17.70
C ASN A 178 11.94 5.71 16.41
N ALA A 179 12.71 6.80 16.48
CA ALA A 179 13.49 7.29 15.34
C ALA A 179 14.66 6.37 14.96
N ASN A 180 15.04 5.42 15.82
CA ASN A 180 16.22 4.56 15.69
C ASN A 180 15.87 3.08 15.42
N ALA A 181 14.59 2.73 15.31
CA ALA A 181 14.17 1.41 14.84
C ALA A 181 14.32 1.33 13.32
N LYS A 182 14.86 0.22 12.81
CA LYS A 182 15.02 0.00 11.35
C LYS A 182 13.69 -0.41 10.72
N HIS A 183 13.30 0.29 9.66
CA HIS A 183 12.10 -0.01 8.90
C HIS A 183 12.41 -0.17 7.42
N SER A 184 11.80 -1.16 6.79
CA SER A 184 11.67 -1.17 5.34
C SER A 184 10.69 -0.06 4.92
N VAL A 185 11.01 0.64 3.84
CA VAL A 185 10.12 1.65 3.24
C VAL A 185 10.05 1.32 1.75
N THR A 186 8.85 1.10 1.25
CA THR A 186 8.62 0.64 -0.12
C THR A 186 8.38 1.83 -1.05
N TYR A 187 9.19 1.91 -2.10
CA TYR A 187 9.05 2.94 -3.13
C TYR A 187 7.81 2.66 -3.98
N LEU A 188 6.91 3.63 -4.11
CA LEU A 188 5.60 3.47 -4.78
C LEU A 188 5.72 2.96 -6.23
N PRO A 189 6.66 3.47 -7.05
CA PRO A 189 6.91 2.89 -8.37
C PRO A 189 7.36 1.42 -8.36
N ASP A 190 8.19 1.01 -7.40
CA ASP A 190 8.57 -0.40 -7.24
C ASP A 190 7.37 -1.26 -6.83
N PHE A 191 6.51 -0.73 -5.96
CA PHE A 191 5.29 -1.41 -5.57
C PHE A 191 4.32 -1.58 -6.75
N ALA A 192 4.14 -0.54 -7.56
CA ALA A 192 3.35 -0.61 -8.79
C ALA A 192 3.93 -1.61 -9.80
N ARG A 193 5.26 -1.69 -9.90
CA ARG A 193 5.97 -2.67 -10.71
C ARG A 193 5.67 -4.11 -10.24
N ALA A 194 5.81 -4.39 -8.94
CA ALA A 194 5.53 -5.70 -8.35
C ALA A 194 4.05 -6.11 -8.51
N LEU A 195 3.12 -5.17 -8.32
CA LEU A 195 1.69 -5.39 -8.55
C LEU A 195 1.39 -5.71 -10.01
N THR A 196 2.04 -5.01 -10.95
CA THR A 196 1.88 -5.24 -12.38
C THR A 196 2.48 -6.57 -12.80
N ASP A 197 3.67 -6.93 -12.30
CA ASP A 197 4.30 -8.23 -12.54
C ASP A 197 3.37 -9.37 -12.08
N ALA A 198 2.82 -9.28 -10.86
CA ALA A 198 1.88 -10.26 -10.31
C ALA A 198 0.57 -10.36 -11.11
N LEU A 199 0.10 -9.25 -11.68
CA LEU A 199 -1.13 -9.23 -12.48
C LEU A 199 -0.93 -9.90 -13.85
N LEU A 200 0.28 -9.80 -14.41
CA LEU A 200 0.63 -10.29 -15.74
C LEU A 200 1.17 -11.73 -15.75
N ASP A 201 1.70 -12.22 -14.63
CA ASP A 201 2.31 -13.54 -14.52
C ASP A 201 1.38 -14.53 -13.78
N ASP A 202 0.90 -15.53 -14.52
CA ASP A 202 0.01 -16.60 -14.04
C ASP A 202 0.66 -17.53 -13.02
N SER A 203 1.99 -17.55 -12.94
CA SER A 203 2.77 -18.39 -12.02
C SER A 203 3.04 -17.74 -10.66
N THR A 204 2.62 -16.49 -10.47
CA THR A 204 2.90 -15.73 -9.24
C THR A 204 2.25 -16.40 -8.03
N PRO A 205 2.98 -16.62 -6.92
CA PRO A 205 2.41 -17.16 -5.69
C PRO A 205 1.26 -16.30 -5.11
N PRO A 206 0.40 -16.87 -4.25
CA PRO A 206 -0.71 -16.13 -3.66
C PRO A 206 -0.30 -14.95 -2.76
N ILE A 207 0.91 -14.99 -2.19
CA ILE A 207 1.47 -13.91 -1.38
C ILE A 207 2.93 -13.74 -1.79
N ILE A 208 3.32 -12.49 -2.09
CA ILE A 208 4.71 -12.13 -2.41
C ILE A 208 5.09 -10.82 -1.72
N SER A 209 6.38 -10.57 -1.55
CA SER A 209 6.90 -9.30 -1.04
C SER A 209 7.39 -8.41 -2.17
N THR A 210 7.15 -7.11 -2.05
CA THR A 210 7.80 -6.10 -2.90
C THR A 210 9.27 -5.98 -2.53
N PRO A 211 10.20 -5.90 -3.50
CA PRO A 211 11.58 -5.51 -3.23
C PRO A 211 11.65 -4.21 -2.44
N CYS A 212 12.43 -4.20 -1.37
CA CYS A 212 12.72 -3.01 -0.60
C CYS A 212 14.22 -2.75 -0.58
N ALA A 213 14.60 -1.47 -0.68
CA ALA A 213 15.96 -1.06 -0.39
C ALA A 213 16.31 -1.41 1.08
N PRO A 214 17.59 -1.51 1.44
CA PRO A 214 18.00 -1.86 2.81
C PRO A 214 17.27 -1.01 3.86
N ALA A 215 16.73 -1.67 4.89
CA ALA A 215 15.97 -1.03 5.94
C ALA A 215 16.81 0.04 6.67
N LEU A 216 16.22 1.21 6.85
CA LEU A 216 16.83 2.37 7.50
C LEU A 216 16.03 2.77 8.72
N THR A 217 16.69 3.42 9.67
CA THR A 217 16.00 4.15 10.72
C THR A 217 15.34 5.42 10.15
N GLN A 218 14.31 5.94 10.81
CA GLN A 218 13.71 7.22 10.41
C GLN A 218 14.74 8.36 10.45
N ALA A 219 15.72 8.32 11.36
CA ALA A 219 16.82 9.28 11.43
C ALA A 219 17.80 9.16 10.24
N GLU A 220 18.16 7.93 9.83
CA GLU A 220 18.99 7.70 8.63
C GLU A 220 18.25 8.10 7.36
N PHE A 221 16.97 7.76 7.24
CA PHE A 221 16.14 8.15 6.12
C PHE A 221 16.04 9.68 6.02
N ALA A 222 15.80 10.38 7.13
CA ALA A 222 15.76 11.85 7.17
C ALA A 222 17.07 12.49 6.69
N ARG A 223 18.22 11.92 7.09
CA ARG A 223 19.53 12.37 6.63
C ARG A 223 19.70 12.22 5.12
N ARG A 224 19.31 11.07 4.56
CA ARG A 224 19.34 10.82 3.11
C ARG A 224 18.36 11.73 2.36
N ALA A 225 17.21 12.02 2.96
CA ALA A 225 16.22 12.97 2.46
C ALA A 225 16.60 14.45 2.73
N GLY A 226 17.89 14.76 2.88
CA GLY A 226 18.39 16.14 2.97
C GLY A 226 17.85 16.97 4.14
N CYS A 227 17.30 16.35 5.19
CA CYS A 227 16.77 17.08 6.34
C CYS A 227 17.92 17.73 7.13
N GLN A 228 17.74 19.00 7.50
CA GLN A 228 18.76 19.76 8.24
C GLN A 228 18.88 19.36 9.72
N HIS A 229 17.83 18.75 10.28
CA HIS A 229 17.77 18.36 11.69
C HIS A 229 17.40 16.89 11.82
N SER A 230 17.86 16.26 12.90
CA SER A 230 17.38 14.94 13.31
C SER A 230 15.87 14.99 13.59
N PRO A 231 15.12 13.90 13.32
CA PRO A 231 13.69 13.87 13.60
C PRO A 231 13.36 14.07 15.07
N ILE A 232 12.30 14.85 15.32
CA ILE A 232 11.68 14.90 16.65
C ILE A 232 10.77 13.68 16.80
N THR A 233 11.06 12.84 17.79
CA THR A 233 10.28 11.63 18.05
C THR A 233 8.94 11.96 18.69
N ILE A 234 7.85 11.56 18.03
CA ILE A 234 6.49 11.63 18.55
C ILE A 234 6.27 10.42 19.45
N HIS A 235 6.23 10.65 20.76
CA HIS A 235 5.96 9.60 21.73
C HIS A 235 4.45 9.35 21.91
N PRO A 236 4.03 8.12 22.29
CA PRO A 236 2.60 7.79 22.46
C PRO A 236 1.84 8.69 23.44
N TRP A 237 2.51 9.27 24.44
CA TRP A 237 1.91 10.19 25.38
C TRP A 237 1.60 11.57 24.75
N MET A 238 2.40 12.02 23.77
CA MET A 238 2.15 13.27 23.05
C MET A 238 0.87 13.18 22.23
N LEU A 239 0.59 11.99 21.67
CA LEU A 239 -0.67 11.67 21.00
C LEU A 239 -1.86 11.57 21.98
N LYS A 240 -1.64 11.42 23.28
CA LYS A 240 -2.72 11.50 24.30
C LYS A 240 -3.03 12.96 24.62
N VAL A 241 -2.01 13.81 24.76
CA VAL A 241 -2.15 15.23 25.08
C VAL A 241 -2.77 16.01 23.91
N ALA A 242 -2.39 15.69 22.67
CA ALA A 242 -2.96 16.33 21.48
C ALA A 242 -4.41 15.91 21.16
N GLY A 243 -5.00 14.95 21.88
CA GLY A 243 -6.19 14.26 21.39
C GLY A 243 -7.06 13.59 22.44
N ILE A 244 -7.65 14.39 23.32
CA ILE A 244 -8.91 14.01 23.96
C ILE A 244 -9.97 14.03 22.83
N ALA A 245 -10.27 12.86 22.26
CA ALA A 245 -11.41 12.54 21.37
C ALA A 245 -11.25 12.43 19.82
N SER A 246 -10.06 12.21 19.23
CA SER A 246 -10.01 11.85 17.78
C SER A 246 -9.75 10.35 17.52
N THR A 247 -10.58 9.75 16.66
CA THR A 247 -10.55 8.32 16.27
C THR A 247 -9.23 7.93 15.61
N ASP A 248 -8.63 8.86 14.86
CA ASP A 248 -7.37 8.66 14.14
C ASP A 248 -6.19 8.35 15.08
N LEU A 249 -6.17 8.93 16.29
CA LEU A 249 -5.11 8.71 17.28
C LEU A 249 -5.21 7.36 17.99
N ARG A 250 -6.43 6.84 18.19
CA ARG A 250 -6.63 5.46 18.69
C ARG A 250 -6.13 4.47 17.64
N GLY A 251 -6.42 4.76 16.37
CA GLY A 251 -5.95 3.97 15.25
C GLY A 251 -4.42 3.88 15.18
N LEU A 252 -3.72 5.01 15.33
CA LEU A 252 -2.26 5.05 15.30
C LEU A 252 -1.61 4.33 16.51
N LYS A 253 -2.22 4.41 17.70
CA LYS A 253 -1.74 3.69 18.90
C LYS A 253 -1.82 2.18 18.78
N GLU A 254 -2.89 1.66 18.18
CA GLU A 254 -3.02 0.22 17.92
C GLU A 254 -1.87 -0.31 17.06
N MET A 255 -1.42 0.49 16.09
CA MET A 255 -0.41 0.10 15.10
C MET A 255 0.99 0.57 15.47
N ARG A 256 1.19 1.06 16.70
CA ARG A 256 2.48 1.57 17.19
C ARG A 256 3.61 0.56 17.05
N TYR A 257 3.30 -0.73 17.13
CA TYR A 257 4.27 -1.81 17.04
C TYR A 257 5.03 -1.82 15.71
N LEU A 258 4.49 -1.19 14.66
CA LEU A 258 5.16 -1.04 13.37
C LEU A 258 6.32 -0.05 13.42
N TRP A 259 6.24 0.96 14.31
CA TRP A 259 7.25 2.01 14.41
C TRP A 259 8.04 2.02 15.73
N GLU A 260 7.58 1.33 16.79
CA GLU A 260 8.29 1.25 18.09
C GLU A 260 9.54 0.36 18.04
N ARG A 261 9.56 -0.64 17.15
CA ARG A 261 10.63 -1.65 16.99
C ARG A 261 10.90 -1.91 15.51
N PRO A 262 11.94 -2.69 15.16
CA PRO A 262 12.21 -3.03 13.77
C PRO A 262 11.00 -3.67 13.06
N SER A 263 10.80 -3.28 11.81
CA SER A 263 9.73 -3.77 10.94
C SER A 263 10.27 -3.85 9.52
N ILE A 264 10.80 -5.04 9.19
CA ILE A 264 11.62 -5.28 8.01
C ILE A 264 10.85 -6.23 7.09
N LEU A 265 10.58 -5.79 5.87
CA LEU A 265 10.02 -6.65 4.82
C LEU A 265 11.16 -7.37 4.08
N THR A 266 11.04 -8.69 3.94
CA THR A 266 11.98 -9.56 3.22
C THR A 266 11.24 -10.58 2.35
N GLY A 267 11.99 -11.45 1.66
CA GLY A 267 11.44 -12.56 0.87
C GLY A 267 10.88 -12.14 -0.48
N ALA A 268 11.35 -11.02 -1.04
CA ALA A 268 11.01 -10.65 -2.42
C ALA A 268 11.68 -11.61 -3.41
N THR A 269 10.91 -12.13 -4.36
CA THR A 269 11.35 -13.13 -5.35
C THR A 269 11.40 -12.60 -6.77
N SER A 270 11.23 -11.29 -6.95
CA SER A 270 11.28 -10.66 -8.27
C SER A 270 12.67 -10.79 -8.92
N SER A 271 12.69 -10.78 -10.26
CA SER A 271 13.93 -10.78 -11.05
C SER A 271 14.71 -9.46 -11.01
N TRP A 272 14.13 -8.42 -10.41
CA TRP A 272 14.71 -7.09 -10.29
C TRP A 272 14.88 -6.69 -8.82
N GLN A 273 15.78 -5.74 -8.58
CA GLN A 273 16.12 -5.22 -7.26
C GLN A 273 15.41 -3.88 -6.99
N ALA A 274 15.14 -3.60 -5.73
CA ALA A 274 14.55 -2.33 -5.32
C ALA A 274 15.37 -1.13 -5.80
N THR A 275 14.67 -0.05 -6.17
CA THR A 275 15.28 1.24 -6.44
C THR A 275 16.03 1.70 -5.18
N PRO A 276 17.34 2.01 -5.27
CA PRO A 276 18.10 2.51 -4.13
C PRO A 276 17.45 3.76 -3.53
N THR A 277 17.46 3.87 -2.19
CA THR A 277 16.79 4.97 -1.48
C THR A 277 17.21 6.34 -1.98
N ASP A 278 18.50 6.53 -2.28
CA ASP A 278 19.03 7.82 -2.73
C ASP A 278 18.52 8.19 -4.15
N GLU A 279 18.42 7.20 -5.04
CA GLU A 279 17.84 7.38 -6.39
C GLU A 279 16.34 7.69 -6.32
N ALA A 280 15.62 6.98 -5.45
CA ALA A 280 14.19 7.21 -5.23
C ALA A 280 13.93 8.62 -4.66
N LEU A 281 14.76 9.09 -3.72
CA LEU A 281 14.67 10.45 -3.18
C LEU A 281 14.97 11.50 -4.25
N GLU A 282 16.01 11.30 -5.07
CA GLU A 282 16.33 12.19 -6.19
C GLU A 282 15.16 12.31 -7.17
N ALA A 283 14.56 11.19 -7.57
CA ALA A 283 13.39 11.18 -8.44
C ALA A 283 12.20 11.96 -7.84
N ILE A 284 12.01 11.91 -6.51
CA ILE A 284 10.97 12.68 -5.82
C ILE A 284 11.28 14.18 -5.88
N TYR A 285 12.53 14.60 -5.66
CA TYR A 285 12.91 16.02 -5.75
C TYR A 285 12.71 16.57 -7.17
N GLN A 286 13.12 15.83 -8.20
CA GLN A 286 12.92 16.25 -9.59
C GLN A 286 11.43 16.35 -9.96
N ALA A 287 10.60 15.44 -9.46
CA ALA A 287 9.15 15.49 -9.64
C ALA A 287 8.48 16.68 -8.88
N GLN A 288 9.13 17.24 -7.86
CA GLN A 288 8.66 18.44 -7.16
C GLN A 288 9.06 19.73 -7.89
N LEU A 289 10.24 19.75 -8.54
CA LEU A 289 10.72 20.91 -9.30
C LEU A 289 9.96 21.14 -10.63
N SER A 290 9.35 20.10 -11.16
CA SER A 290 8.61 20.11 -12.43
C SER A 290 7.12 20.45 -12.30
N LYS A 291 6.64 20.76 -11.09
CA LYS A 291 5.26 21.19 -10.80
C LYS A 291 5.22 22.67 -10.46
#